data_AF-A0AAD2V3H2-F1
#
_entry.id   AF-A0AAD2V3H2-F1
#
_cell.length_a   1.000
_cell.length_b   1.000
_cell.length_c   1.000
_cell.angle_alpha   90.00
_cell.angle_beta   90.00
_cell.angle_gamma   90.00
#
_symmetry.space_group_name_H-M   'P 1'
#
loop_
_entity.id
_entity.type
_entity.pdbx_description
1 polymer ?
#
loop_
_entity_poly.entity_id
_entity_poly.type
_entity_poly.pdbx_seq_one_letter_code
_entity_poly.pdbx_strand_id
1 'polypeptide(L)'
;MSDFGGSHTPDNLKDLWMTPADIFTALDIEFGFYLDAAASNKSALCARYLTEQDDALNSAWESYGAIWCNPPYSDISPWVTKATEQ
;
A
#
# COMPACT_ATOMS: atom_id res chain seq x y z
N MET A 1 13.22 -29.47 5.06
CA MET A 1 13.44 -28.14 4.44
C MET A 1 13.34 -27.15 5.57
N SER A 2 14.46 -26.52 5.93
CA SER A 2 14.54 -25.54 7.00
C SER A 2 13.80 -24.28 6.57
N ASP A 3 12.62 -24.08 7.16
CA ASP A 3 11.87 -22.83 7.08
C ASP A 3 12.79 -21.72 7.59
N PHE A 4 13.08 -20.73 6.75
CA PHE A 4 13.86 -19.57 7.17
C PHE A 4 13.00 -18.82 8.19
N GLY A 5 13.26 -19.06 9.48
CA GLY A 5 12.61 -18.47 10.66
C GLY A 5 11.43 -17.56 10.35
N GLY A 6 10.23 -18.15 10.27
CA GLY A 6 9.00 -17.44 9.95
C GLY A 6 8.80 -16.19 10.80
N SER A 7 8.12 -15.19 10.24
CA SER A 7 7.77 -13.96 10.95
C SER A 7 6.96 -14.29 12.21
N HIS A 8 7.42 -13.81 13.37
CA HIS A 8 6.67 -13.89 14.64
C HIS A 8 5.59 -12.81 14.76
N THR A 9 5.34 -12.06 13.69
CA THR A 9 4.29 -11.03 13.68
C THR A 9 2.93 -11.72 13.72
N PRO A 10 2.03 -11.33 14.63
CA PRO A 10 0.65 -11.80 14.64
C PRO A 10 -0.03 -11.64 13.28
N ASP A 11 -0.83 -12.61 12.85
CA ASP A 11 -1.45 -12.60 11.51
C ASP A 11 -2.27 -11.33 11.24
N ASN A 12 -3.00 -10.84 12.24
CA ASN A 12 -3.80 -9.62 12.15
C ASN A 12 -2.96 -8.32 12.04
N LEU A 13 -1.64 -8.41 12.18
CA LEU A 13 -0.72 -7.27 12.04
C LEU A 13 0.11 -7.33 10.75
N LYS A 14 0.14 -8.47 10.06
CA LYS A 14 0.89 -8.63 8.80
C LYS A 14 0.32 -7.75 7.68
N ASP A 15 -1.00 -7.60 7.64
CA ASP A 15 -1.70 -6.73 6.69
C ASP A 15 -1.54 -5.24 6.97
N LEU A 16 -0.98 -4.88 8.13
CA LEU A 16 -0.75 -3.50 8.55
C LEU A 16 0.73 -3.10 8.39
N TRP A 17 1.55 -3.94 7.75
CA TRP A 17 2.97 -3.65 7.53
C TRP A 17 3.15 -2.46 6.59
N MET A 18 3.94 -1.48 7.05
CA MET A 18 4.22 -0.26 6.31
C MET A 18 5.57 -0.36 5.58
N THR A 19 5.69 0.42 4.52
CA THR A 19 6.97 0.66 3.86
C THR A 19 7.88 1.51 4.76
N PRO A 20 9.15 1.12 4.99
CA PRO A 20 10.12 1.97 5.69
C PRO A 20 10.24 3.35 5.02
N ALA A 21 10.29 4.40 5.84
CA ALA A 21 10.25 5.79 5.36
C ALA A 21 11.35 6.12 4.34
N ASP A 22 12.56 5.60 4.53
CA ASP A 22 13.69 5.86 3.62
C ASP A 22 13.47 5.24 2.23
N ILE A 23 12.83 4.07 2.17
CA ILE A 23 12.49 3.40 0.91
C ILE A 23 11.41 4.18 0.18
N PHE A 24 10.34 4.56 0.90
CA PHE A 24 9.30 5.39 0.30
C PHE A 24 9.85 6.72 -0.19
N THR A 25 10.65 7.42 0.62
CA THR A 25 11.24 8.72 0.27
C THR A 25 12.11 8.65 -0.98
N ALA A 26 12.95 7.61 -1.10
CA ALA A 26 13.79 7.44 -2.29
C ALA A 26 12.95 7.26 -3.57
N LEU A 27 11.89 6.45 -3.48
CA LEU A 27 10.99 6.21 -4.61
C LEU A 27 10.12 7.43 -4.92
N ASP A 28 9.66 8.15 -3.90
CA ASP A 28 8.86 9.37 -4.07
C ASP A 28 9.64 10.49 -4.77
N ILE A 29 10.94 10.62 -4.48
CA ILE A 29 11.83 11.54 -5.20
C ILE A 29 11.91 11.19 -6.70
N GLU A 30 11.91 9.90 -7.04
CA GLU A 30 12.05 9.44 -8.43
C GLU A 30 10.72 9.49 -9.20
N PHE A 31 9.61 9.10 -8.58
CA PHE A 31 8.33 8.89 -9.25
C PHE A 31 7.27 9.96 -8.95
N GLY A 32 7.43 10.74 -7.87
CA GLY A 32 6.48 11.75 -7.43
C GLY A 32 5.10 11.18 -7.14
N PHE A 33 4.97 10.46 -6.03
CA PHE A 33 3.70 9.85 -5.65
C PHE A 33 2.69 10.92 -5.21
N TYR A 34 1.48 10.81 -5.75
CA TYR A 34 0.39 11.73 -5.45
C TYR A 34 -0.67 11.07 -4.57
N LEU A 35 -0.91 9.77 -4.76
CA LEU A 35 -1.93 9.00 -4.06
C LEU A 35 -1.31 7.78 -3.37
N ASP A 36 -1.67 7.55 -2.10
CA ASP A 36 -1.47 6.29 -1.40
C ASP A 36 -2.79 5.49 -1.38
N ALA A 37 -2.90 4.49 -2.26
CA ALA A 37 -4.14 3.78 -2.52
C ALA A 37 -4.53 2.78 -1.41
N ALA A 38 -3.60 2.42 -0.53
CA ALA A 38 -3.80 1.36 0.46
C ALA A 38 -3.26 1.80 1.83
N ALA A 39 -3.94 2.73 2.47
CA ALA A 39 -3.47 3.36 3.70
C ALA A 39 -4.51 3.34 4.82
N SER A 40 -4.07 3.82 5.98
CA SER A 40 -4.89 4.21 7.10
C SER A 40 -4.50 5.63 7.50
N ASN A 41 -5.30 6.28 8.35
CA ASN A 41 -4.95 7.60 8.90
C ASN A 41 -3.59 7.64 9.63
N LYS A 42 -3.03 6.47 10.01
CA LYS A 42 -1.74 6.37 10.70
C LYS A 42 -0.59 5.94 9.79
N SER A 43 -0.89 5.33 8.64
CA SER A 43 0.11 4.73 7.74
C SER A 43 0.23 5.44 6.40
N ALA A 44 -0.60 6.46 6.15
CA ALA A 44 -0.57 7.22 4.91
C ALA A 44 0.81 7.84 4.65
N LEU A 45 1.33 7.59 3.45
CA LEU A 45 2.62 8.12 2.99
C LEU A 45 2.45 9.32 2.03
N CYS A 46 1.25 9.50 1.47
CA CYS A 46 0.87 10.64 0.64
C CYS A 46 -0.18 11.51 1.34
N ALA A 47 -0.25 12.80 0.98
CA ALA A 47 -1.28 13.71 1.49
C ALA A 47 -2.69 13.31 1.03
N ARG A 48 -2.82 12.76 -0.18
CA ARG A 48 -4.03 12.09 -0.65
C ARG A 48 -3.87 10.60 -0.46
N TYR A 49 -4.80 9.99 0.24
CA TYR A 49 -4.78 8.56 0.51
C TYR A 49 -6.20 8.00 0.62
N LEU A 50 -6.34 6.70 0.35
CA LEU A 50 -7.58 5.97 0.57
C LEU A 50 -7.43 5.08 1.80
N THR A 51 -8.48 5.07 2.62
CA THR A 51 -8.61 4.24 3.80
C THR A 51 -9.48 3.02 3.54
N GLU A 52 -9.51 2.08 4.49
CA GLU A 52 -10.45 0.95 4.46
C GLU A 52 -11.91 1.40 4.31
N GLN A 53 -12.27 2.58 4.86
CA GLN A 53 -13.62 3.14 4.74
C GLN A 53 -13.93 3.68 3.33
N ASP A 54 -12.92 4.07 2.57
CA ASP A 54 -13.08 4.59 1.22
C ASP A 54 -13.23 3.47 0.17
N ASP A 55 -13.00 2.22 0.56
CA ASP A 55 -13.08 1.03 -0.30
C ASP A 55 -12.31 1.22 -1.62
N ALA A 56 -10.98 1.23 -1.53
CA ALA A 56 -10.09 1.53 -2.65
C ALA A 56 -10.27 0.62 -3.88
N LEU A 57 -10.80 -0.60 -3.71
CA LEU A 57 -11.04 -1.53 -4.81
C LEU A 57 -12.24 -1.08 -5.67
N ASN A 58 -13.22 -0.42 -5.04
CA ASN A 58 -14.42 0.11 -5.71
C ASN A 58 -14.38 1.62 -5.96
N SER A 59 -13.34 2.30 -5.46
CA SER A 59 -13.10 3.73 -5.68
C SER A 59 -12.20 4.02 -6.89
N ALA A 60 -12.30 5.25 -7.41
CA ALA A 60 -11.40 5.74 -8.45
C ALA A 60 -10.05 6.16 -7.85
N TRP A 61 -8.93 5.73 -8.44
CA TRP A 61 -7.59 6.15 -8.01
C TRP A 61 -7.20 7.45 -8.71
N GLU A 62 -7.96 8.51 -8.45
CA GLU A 62 -7.70 9.82 -9.04
C GLU A 62 -6.33 10.37 -8.60
N SER A 63 -5.44 10.53 -9.57
CA SER A 63 -4.07 10.96 -9.34
C SER A 63 -3.55 11.92 -10.41
N TYR A 64 -2.75 12.91 -10.00
CA TYR A 64 -1.98 13.78 -10.90
C TYR A 64 -0.49 13.36 -11.00
N GLY A 65 -0.12 12.25 -10.34
CA GLY A 65 1.23 11.69 -10.31
C GLY A 65 1.21 10.16 -10.17
N ALA A 66 2.34 9.57 -9.78
CA ALA A 66 2.39 8.13 -9.54
C ALA A 66 1.50 7.73 -8.35
N ILE A 67 1.07 6.47 -8.31
CA ILE A 67 0.23 5.93 -7.23
C ILE A 67 1.06 4.93 -6.44
N TRP A 68 1.16 5.16 -5.13
CA TRP A 68 1.72 4.20 -4.19
C TRP A 68 0.64 3.20 -3.77
N CYS A 69 0.99 1.92 -3.79
CA CYS A 69 0.08 0.85 -3.37
C CYS A 69 0.87 -0.17 -2.56
N ASN A 70 0.68 -0.15 -1.24
CA ASN A 70 1.19 -1.14 -0.30
C ASN A 70 0.02 -1.86 0.38
N PRO A 71 -0.65 -2.80 -0.31
CA PRO A 71 -1.90 -3.38 0.15
C PRO A 71 -1.70 -4.44 1.24
N PRO A 72 -2.78 -4.87 1.91
CA PRO A 72 -2.78 -6.08 2.72
C PRO A 72 -2.17 -7.26 1.97
N TYR A 73 -1.17 -7.90 2.56
CA TYR A 73 -0.42 -8.99 1.91
C TYR A 73 -1.14 -10.33 1.96
N SER A 74 -2.17 -10.48 2.81
CA SER A 74 -2.98 -11.69 2.90
C SER A 74 -3.77 -11.99 1.62
N ASP A 75 -4.19 -10.97 0.86
CA ASP A 75 -4.79 -11.11 -0.46
C ASP A 75 -4.48 -9.92 -1.38
N ILE A 76 -3.40 -10.06 -2.14
CA ILE A 76 -2.93 -9.02 -3.07
C ILE A 76 -3.64 -9.03 -4.42
N SER A 77 -4.35 -10.11 -4.76
CA SER A 77 -4.85 -10.33 -6.13
C SER A 77 -5.83 -9.25 -6.60
N PRO A 78 -6.81 -8.80 -5.79
CA PRO A 78 -7.71 -7.72 -6.17
C PRO A 78 -7.00 -6.40 -6.44
N TRP A 79 -5.93 -6.11 -5.70
CA TRP A 79 -5.14 -4.88 -5.84
C TRP A 79 -4.34 -4.86 -7.13
N VAL A 80 -3.77 -6.00 -7.53
CA VAL A 80 -3.09 -6.14 -8.82
C VAL A 80 -4.07 -5.92 -9.96
N THR A 81 -5.25 -6.55 -9.91
CA THR A 81 -6.31 -6.33 -10.90
C THR A 81 -6.70 -4.85 -10.97
N LYS A 82 -6.93 -4.21 -9.82
CA LYS A 82 -7.27 -2.78 -9.73
C LYS A 82 -6.19 -1.89 -10.34
N ALA A 83 -4.92 -2.21 -10.10
CA ALA A 83 -3.79 -1.46 -10.65
C ALA A 83 -3.73 -1.53 -12.18
N THR A 84 -4.25 -2.59 -12.82
CA THR A 84 -4.32 -2.67 -14.30
C THR A 84 -5.35 -1.74 -14.93
N GLU A 85 -6.26 -1.17 -14.13
CA GLU A 85 -7.26 -0.20 -14.58
C GLU A 85 -6.73 1.25 -14.57
N GLN A 86 -5.50 1.47 -14.09
CA GLN A 86 -4.89 2.79 -13.91
C GLN A 86 -3.88 3.10 -15.03
#